data_AF-A0A0G1T6P9-F1
#
_entry.id   AF-A0A0G1T6P9-F1
#
_cell.length_a   1.000
_cell.length_b   1.000
_cell.length_c   1.000
_cell.angle_alpha   90.00
_cell.angle_beta   90.00
_cell.angle_gamma   90.00
#
_symmetry.space_group_name_H-M   'P 1'
#
loop_
_entity.id
_entity.type
_entity.pdbx_description
1 polymer ?
#
loop_
_entity_poly.entity_id
_entity_poly.type
_entity_poly.pdbx_seq_one_letter_code
_entity_poly.pdbx_strand_id
1 'polypeptide(L)'
;MQNLLNRLKTQNPDLKEAEIEGLLYIIRSRSALSSALLMELTGLSKEVLRAFKSSISYLLMDKPELELNKKGTLLLQESSLRPYAWSLLSYINTAAVESFLEIRKKYA
;
A
#
# COMPACT_ATOMS: atom_id res chain seq x y z
N MET A 1 -6.83 16.03 8.06
CA MET A 1 -6.49 14.60 7.86
C MET A 1 -7.57 13.63 8.35
N GLN A 2 -8.04 13.74 9.60
CA GLN A 2 -9.01 12.80 10.19
C GLN A 2 -10.33 12.68 9.40
N ASN A 3 -10.84 13.79 8.86
CA ASN A 3 -12.04 13.78 8.00
C ASN A 3 -11.85 12.99 6.69
N LEU A 4 -10.64 12.97 6.13
CA LEU A 4 -10.34 12.18 4.93
C LEU A 4 -10.34 10.68 5.27
N LEU A 5 -9.63 10.30 6.33
CA LEU A 5 -9.55 8.90 6.77
C LEU A 5 -10.93 8.34 7.13
N ASN A 6 -11.74 9.12 7.87
CA ASN A 6 -13.11 8.72 8.20
C ASN A 6 -13.96 8.50 6.95
N ARG A 7 -13.91 9.43 5.99
CA ARG A 7 -14.63 9.29 4.72
C ARG A 7 -14.18 8.06 3.94
N LEU A 8 -12.87 7.83 3.85
CA LEU A 8 -12.33 6.66 3.16
C LEU A 8 -12.68 5.36 3.88
N LYS A 9 -12.74 5.36 5.21
CA LYS A 9 -13.15 4.22 6.02
C LYS A 9 -14.62 3.87 5.79
N THR A 10 -15.50 4.85 5.70
CA THR A 10 -16.92 4.63 5.35
C THR A 10 -17.08 4.05 3.94
N GLN A 11 -16.21 4.43 3.00
CA GLN A 11 -16.23 3.92 1.62
C GLN A 11 -15.54 2.56 1.45
N ASN A 12 -14.69 2.17 2.41
CA ASN A 12 -13.91 0.92 2.38
C ASN A 12 -14.04 0.22 3.74
N PRO A 13 -15.20 -0.39 4.04
CA PRO A 13 -15.46 -1.00 5.35
C PRO A 13 -14.48 -2.13 5.67
N ASP A 14 -13.97 -2.82 4.67
CA ASP A 14 -13.05 -3.96 4.78
C ASP A 14 -11.62 -3.55 5.18
N LEU A 15 -11.24 -2.28 5.04
CA LEU A 15 -9.91 -1.77 5.36
C LEU A 15 -9.87 -1.10 6.72
N LYS A 16 -8.89 -1.42 7.56
CA LYS A 16 -8.63 -0.69 8.81
C LYS A 16 -8.15 0.73 8.51
N GLU A 17 -8.35 1.67 9.43
CA GLU A 17 -7.85 3.04 9.26
C GLU A 17 -6.34 3.09 9.02
N ALA A 18 -5.58 2.25 9.73
CA ALA A 18 -4.13 2.15 9.56
C ALA A 18 -3.74 1.61 8.16
N GLU A 19 -4.54 0.70 7.58
CA GLU A 19 -4.34 0.18 6.22
C GLU A 19 -4.63 1.26 5.17
N ILE A 20 -5.68 2.06 5.39
CA ILE A 20 -6.00 3.22 4.54
C ILE A 20 -4.87 4.25 4.60
N GLU A 21 -4.38 4.58 5.81
CA GLU A 21 -3.25 5.49 6.00
C GLU A 21 -1.99 4.96 5.31
N GLY A 22 -1.72 3.66 5.42
CA GLY A 22 -0.62 2.98 4.76
C GLY A 22 -0.70 2.99 3.23
N LEU A 23 -1.89 2.79 2.67
CA LEU A 23 -2.10 2.86 1.21
C LEU A 23 -1.84 4.26 0.68
N LEU A 24 -2.35 5.29 1.37
CA LEU A 24 -2.08 6.69 1.03
C LEU A 24 -0.59 7.01 1.15
N TYR A 25 0.09 6.47 2.16
CA TYR A 25 1.53 6.61 2.30
C TYR A 25 2.29 6.00 1.11
N ILE A 26 1.93 4.78 0.68
CA ILE A 26 2.58 4.09 -0.45
C ILE A 26 2.40 4.89 -1.73
N ILE A 27 1.17 5.35 -2.01
CA ILE A 27 0.85 6.13 -3.22
C ILE A 27 1.58 7.48 -3.21
N ARG A 28 1.73 8.12 -2.05
CA ARG A 28 2.52 9.36 -1.93
C ARG A 28 4.00 9.11 -2.14
N SER A 29 4.52 8.00 -1.66
CA SER A 29 5.97 7.73 -1.60
C SER A 29 6.53 7.19 -2.93
N ARG A 30 5.67 6.72 -3.83
CA ARG A 30 6.07 6.12 -5.12
C ARG A 30 5.20 6.66 -6.24
N SER A 31 5.83 7.12 -7.31
CA SER A 31 5.15 7.48 -8.56
C SER A 31 4.90 6.24 -9.42
N ALA A 32 3.84 6.27 -10.24
CA ALA A 32 3.53 5.27 -11.26
C ALA A 32 3.37 3.82 -10.71
N LEU A 33 2.63 3.66 -9.62
CA LEU A 33 2.38 2.34 -9.03
C LEU A 33 1.42 1.51 -9.89
N SER A 34 1.85 0.32 -10.29
CA SER A 34 0.96 -0.66 -10.93
C SER A 34 0.08 -1.35 -9.89
N SER A 35 -1.12 -1.77 -10.29
CA SER A 35 -2.00 -2.55 -9.39
C SER A 35 -1.36 -3.86 -8.94
N ALA A 36 -0.52 -4.48 -9.77
CA ALA A 36 0.21 -5.70 -9.43
C ALA A 36 1.22 -5.46 -8.29
N LEU A 37 2.01 -4.41 -8.40
CA LEU A 37 2.97 -4.04 -7.36
C LEU A 37 2.26 -3.63 -6.05
N LEU A 38 1.11 -2.97 -6.14
CA LEU A 38 0.33 -2.61 -4.96
C LEU A 38 -0.22 -3.85 -4.24
N MET A 39 -0.69 -4.87 -4.98
CA MET A 39 -1.09 -6.16 -4.40
C MET A 39 0.09 -6.86 -3.72
N GLU A 40 1.26 -6.88 -4.35
CA GLU A 40 2.47 -7.50 -3.79
C GLU A 40 2.92 -6.82 -2.49
N LEU A 41 2.89 -5.48 -2.44
CA LEU A 41 3.31 -4.71 -1.28
C LEU A 41 2.33 -4.80 -0.10
N THR A 42 1.04 -4.94 -0.38
CA THR A 42 -0.02 -4.84 0.64
C THR A 42 -0.65 -6.17 1.01
N GLY A 43 -0.53 -7.19 0.16
CA GLY A 43 -1.24 -8.46 0.30
C GLY A 43 -2.76 -8.34 0.12
N LEU A 44 -3.28 -7.17 -0.26
CA LEU A 44 -4.71 -6.94 -0.46
C LEU A 44 -5.19 -7.53 -1.78
N SER A 45 -6.43 -7.99 -1.80
CA SER A 45 -7.06 -8.50 -3.03
C SER A 45 -7.27 -7.38 -4.06
N LYS A 46 -7.38 -7.79 -5.33
CA LYS A 46 -7.63 -6.87 -6.45
C LYS A 46 -8.93 -6.08 -6.26
N GLU A 47 -9.96 -6.72 -5.71
CA GLU A 47 -11.27 -6.15 -5.48
C GLU A 47 -11.21 -5.03 -4.44
N VAL A 48 -10.49 -5.26 -3.33
CA VAL A 48 -10.29 -4.27 -2.25
C VAL A 48 -9.51 -3.07 -2.79
N LEU A 49 -8.42 -3.30 -3.53
CA LEU A 49 -7.64 -2.22 -4.13
C LEU A 49 -8.45 -1.45 -5.20
N ARG A 50 -9.33 -2.12 -5.93
CA ARG A 50 -10.23 -1.47 -6.91
C ARG A 50 -11.23 -0.56 -6.22
N ALA A 51 -11.86 -1.03 -5.14
CA ALA A 51 -12.76 -0.21 -4.32
C ALA A 51 -12.03 1.01 -3.74
N PHE A 52 -10.84 0.79 -3.20
CA PHE A 52 -10.00 1.86 -2.67
C PHE A 52 -9.63 2.88 -3.75
N LYS A 53 -9.13 2.44 -4.92
CA LYS A 53 -8.80 3.33 -6.05
C LYS A 53 -10.00 4.16 -6.48
N SER A 54 -11.19 3.57 -6.51
CA SER A 54 -12.43 4.29 -6.83
C SER A 54 -12.72 5.39 -5.80
N SER A 55 -12.55 5.08 -4.50
CA SER A 55 -12.78 6.04 -3.40
C SER A 55 -11.82 7.24 -3.42
N ILE A 56 -10.60 7.08 -3.95
CA ILE A 56 -9.60 8.16 -4.07
C ILE A 56 -9.43 8.68 -5.50
N SER A 57 -10.27 8.28 -6.45
CA SER A 57 -10.15 8.61 -7.88
C SER A 57 -9.98 10.11 -8.14
N TYR A 58 -10.66 10.96 -7.36
CA TYR A 58 -10.55 12.42 -7.43
C TYR A 58 -9.17 13.00 -7.03
N LEU A 59 -8.29 12.20 -6.43
CA LEU A 59 -6.91 12.53 -6.06
C LEU A 59 -5.89 11.95 -7.05
N LEU A 60 -6.31 11.11 -7.98
CA LEU A 60 -5.44 10.45 -8.95
C LEU A 60 -5.46 11.17 -10.30
N MET A 61 -4.44 10.93 -11.11
CA MET A 61 -4.46 11.26 -12.53
C MET A 61 -5.26 10.23 -13.31
N ASP A 62 -5.81 10.63 -14.46
CA ASP A 62 -6.54 9.75 -15.36
C ASP A 62 -5.56 8.90 -16.20
N LYS A 63 -4.91 7.96 -15.50
CA LYS A 63 -3.90 7.05 -16.03
C LYS A 63 -4.12 5.63 -15.49
N PRO A 64 -3.61 4.61 -16.19
CA PRO A 64 -3.68 3.23 -15.69
C PRO A 64 -2.94 3.07 -14.35
N GLU A 65 -1.80 3.75 -14.22
CA GLU A 65 -0.96 3.76 -13.02
C GLU A 65 -1.58 4.58 -11.88
N LEU A 66 -1.31 4.18 -10.63
CA LEU A 66 -1.62 5.01 -9.47
C LEU A 66 -0.60 6.14 -9.35
N GLU A 67 -1.00 7.31 -9.85
CA GLU A 67 -0.23 8.55 -9.78
C GLU A 67 -1.13 9.67 -9.25
N LEU A 68 -0.63 10.47 -8.31
CA LEU A 68 -1.40 11.57 -7.71
C LEU A 68 -1.51 12.75 -8.68
N ASN A 69 -2.67 13.40 -8.69
CA ASN A 69 -2.84 14.69 -9.35
C ASN A 69 -2.34 15.84 -8.44
N LYS A 70 -2.26 17.07 -8.96
CA LYS A 70 -1.78 18.25 -8.19
C LYS A 70 -2.51 18.44 -6.85
N LYS A 71 -3.82 18.19 -6.82
CA LYS A 71 -4.65 18.29 -5.60
C LYS A 71 -4.31 17.19 -4.61
N GLY A 72 -4.15 15.95 -5.07
CA GLY A 72 -3.71 14.81 -4.27
C GLY A 72 -2.33 15.01 -3.68
N THR A 73 -1.38 15.53 -4.46
CA THR A 73 -0.02 15.82 -3.99
C THR A 73 -0.02 16.85 -2.87
N LEU A 74 -0.72 17.99 -3.04
CA LEU A 74 -0.81 19.01 -2.00
C LEU A 74 -1.47 18.47 -0.72
N LEU A 75 -2.61 17.79 -0.88
CA LEU A 75 -3.38 17.25 0.24
C LEU A 75 -2.60 16.19 1.04
N LEU A 76 -1.84 15.33 0.36
CA LEU A 76 -1.04 14.29 1.01
C LEU A 76 0.36 14.78 1.44
N GLN A 77 0.87 15.90 0.91
CA GLN A 77 2.08 16.57 1.42
C GLN A 77 1.84 17.21 2.78
N GLU A 78 0.70 17.88 2.95
CA GLU A 78 0.30 18.49 4.23
C GLU A 78 -0.08 17.46 5.30
N SER A 79 -0.22 16.19 4.91
CA SER A 79 -0.67 15.12 5.80
C SER A 79 0.53 14.35 6.39
N SER A 80 0.56 14.24 7.72
CA SER A 80 1.50 13.38 8.46
C SER A 80 1.09 11.90 8.38
N LEU A 81 1.16 11.34 7.17
CA LEU A 81 0.85 9.94 6.89
C LEU A 81 1.88 9.00 7.51
N ARG A 82 1.41 8.01 8.27
CA ARG A 82 2.25 6.95 8.82
C ARG A 82 2.35 5.74 7.88
N PRO A 83 3.55 5.17 7.71
CA PRO A 83 3.69 3.90 7.01
C PRO A 83 2.96 2.78 7.78
N TYR A 84 2.41 1.81 7.05
CA TYR A 84 1.79 0.63 7.63
C TYR A 84 2.62 -0.62 7.34
N ALA A 85 2.78 -1.47 8.35
CA ALA A 85 3.47 -2.75 8.22
C ALA A 85 2.51 -3.80 7.66
N TRP A 86 2.47 -3.92 6.34
CA TRP A 86 1.60 -4.86 5.61
C TRP A 86 2.00 -6.32 5.78
N SER A 87 3.28 -6.59 6.04
CA SER A 87 3.76 -7.95 6.29
C SER A 87 4.36 -8.09 7.69
N LEU A 88 3.94 -9.16 8.39
CA LEU A 88 4.65 -9.71 9.56
C LEU A 88 6.05 -10.25 9.17
N LEU A 89 6.27 -10.51 7.88
CA LEU A 89 7.48 -11.10 7.31
C LEU A 89 8.58 -10.08 6.99
N SER A 90 8.40 -8.81 7.33
CA SER A 90 9.47 -7.79 7.17
C SER A 90 10.74 -8.12 7.98
N TYR A 91 10.67 -9.09 8.89
CA TYR A 91 11.82 -9.83 9.41
C TYR A 91 12.16 -11.05 8.54
N ILE A 92 12.62 -10.83 7.31
CA ILE A 92 13.38 -11.88 6.62
C ILE A 92 14.76 -11.88 7.29
N ASN A 93 14.99 -12.79 8.22
CA ASN A 93 16.34 -13.08 8.69
C ASN A 93 17.10 -13.73 7.53
N THR A 94 17.81 -12.92 6.75
CA THR A 94 18.60 -13.35 5.59
C THR A 94 19.58 -14.46 5.96
N ALA A 95 20.17 -14.42 7.16
CA ALA A 95 21.04 -15.48 7.65
C ALA A 95 20.29 -16.80 7.86
N ALA A 96 19.04 -16.76 8.32
CA ALA A 96 18.21 -17.96 8.43
C ALA A 96 17.89 -18.53 7.04
N VAL A 97 17.54 -17.69 6.08
CA VAL A 97 17.26 -18.11 4.68
C VAL A 97 18.49 -18.78 4.04
N GLU A 98 19.68 -18.20 4.23
CA GLU A 98 20.94 -18.78 3.76
C GLU A 98 21.22 -20.15 4.40
N SER A 99 21.04 -20.26 5.73
CA SER A 99 21.24 -21.54 6.44
C SER A 99 20.31 -22.65 5.92
N PHE A 100 19.05 -22.33 5.62
CA PHE A 100 18.12 -23.31 5.05
C PHE A 100 18.51 -23.73 3.62
N LEU A 101 19.03 -22.81 2.81
CA LEU A 101 19.53 -23.12 1.47
C LEU A 101 20.77 -24.03 1.52
N GLU A 102 21.68 -23.82 2.48
CA GLU A 102 22.84 -24.67 2.67
C GLU A 102 22.47 -26.08 3.11
N ILE A 103 21.55 -26.21 4.09
CA ILE A 103 21.02 -27.52 4.51
C ILE A 103 20.42 -28.24 3.31
N ARG A 104 19.61 -27.55 2.50
CA ARG A 104 18.97 -28.15 1.33
C ARG A 104 19.98 -28.61 0.27
N LYS A 105 21.09 -27.90 0.07
CA LYS A 105 22.17 -28.34 -0.82
C LYS A 105 22.96 -29.54 -0.28
N LYS A 106 23.04 -29.68 1.05
CA LYS A 106 23.80 -30.75 1.71
C LYS A 106 23.05 -32.09 1.73
N TYR A 107 21.73 -32.06 1.66
CA TYR A 107 20.87 -33.25 1.78
C TYR A 107 19.93 -33.46 0.56
N ALA A 108 20.20 -32.81 -0.57
CA ALA A 108 19.56 -33.08 -1.87
C ALA A 108 20.52 -33.88 -2.76
#